data_AF-A0A9D1A8V7-F1
#
_entry.id   AF-A0A9D1A8V7-F1
#
_cell.length_a   1.000
_cell.length_b   1.000
_cell.length_c   1.000
_cell.angle_alpha   90.00
_cell.angle_beta   90.00
_cell.angle_gamma   90.00
#
_symmetry.space_group_name_H-M   'P 1'
#
loop_
_entity.id
_entity.type
_entity.pdbx_description
1 polymer ?
#
loop_
_entity_poly.entity_id
_entity_poly.type
_entity_poly.pdbx_seq_one_letter_code
_entity_poly.pdbx_strand_id
1 'polypeptide(L)'
;MVFDNLGDFPLLTPQSPLLLLSPFPEEVQSLALRAGTASYVLPLWDSTEPLTQLAAILGPRLLVPEKLAQALPQCGVLIPSSISGGEFGQRLLEAAERYPRRCWLLLEQLCMEFPLPCPSGNGTELPPKQLEALLLAHPSFYDPGLCCRYCHYSRDGSYFMTLFDTADTSMQKAELARKAGFSGAVSLQPSAEGGV
;
A
#
# COMPACT_ATOMS: atom_id res chain seq x y z
N MET A 1 -13.16 2.68 4.12
CA MET A 1 -12.77 1.36 4.64
C MET A 1 -12.71 1.47 6.15
N VAL A 2 -13.33 0.54 6.87
CA VAL A 2 -13.35 0.52 8.34
C VAL A 2 -12.52 -0.69 8.76
N PHE A 3 -11.46 -0.46 9.53
CA PHE A 3 -10.51 -1.47 9.97
C PHE A 3 -10.70 -1.76 11.47
N ASP A 4 -11.81 -2.40 11.84
CA ASP A 4 -12.18 -2.57 13.26
C ASP A 4 -11.50 -3.76 13.97
N ASN A 5 -10.58 -4.48 13.31
CA ASN A 5 -10.10 -5.77 13.84
C ASN A 5 -8.64 -6.13 13.49
N LEU A 6 -7.70 -5.20 13.68
CA LEU A 6 -6.26 -5.46 13.50
C LEU A 6 -5.50 -5.78 14.81
N GLY A 7 -6.18 -5.81 15.95
CA GLY A 7 -5.53 -6.02 17.26
C GLY A 7 -4.44 -4.97 17.53
N ASP A 8 -3.28 -5.41 18.02
CA ASP A 8 -2.11 -4.55 18.28
C ASP A 8 -1.32 -4.16 17.02
N PHE A 9 -1.78 -4.51 15.81
CA PHE A 9 -1.12 -4.14 14.57
C PHE A 9 -1.46 -2.69 14.17
N PRO A 10 -0.52 -1.74 14.26
CA PRO A 10 -0.83 -0.33 14.06
C PRO A 10 -1.27 -0.06 12.63
N LEU A 11 -2.37 0.65 12.46
CA LEU A 11 -2.80 1.21 11.18
C LEU A 11 -2.74 2.73 11.23
N LEU A 12 -1.93 3.31 10.35
CA LEU A 12 -1.84 4.75 10.17
C LEU A 12 -2.73 5.17 9.00
N THR A 13 -3.52 6.21 9.22
CA THR A 13 -4.42 6.83 8.23
C THR A 13 -4.18 8.34 8.16
N PRO A 14 -4.68 9.06 7.13
CA PRO A 14 -4.54 10.52 7.07
C PRO A 14 -5.14 11.26 8.28
N GLN A 15 -6.10 10.66 8.97
CA GLN A 15 -6.70 11.20 10.20
C GLN A 15 -5.87 10.89 11.46
N SER A 16 -4.84 10.04 11.34
CA SER A 16 -3.94 9.77 12.46
C SER A 16 -3.20 11.06 12.80
N PRO A 17 -3.22 11.52 14.06
CA PRO A 17 -2.73 12.85 14.46
C PRO A 17 -1.22 13.07 14.22
N LEU A 18 -0.54 12.07 13.67
CA LEU A 18 0.90 11.99 13.52
C LEU A 18 1.36 11.60 12.11
N LEU A 19 0.44 11.45 11.15
CA LEU A 19 0.77 11.16 9.75
C LEU A 19 0.76 12.46 8.93
N LEU A 20 1.93 12.89 8.44
CA LEU A 20 2.06 14.04 7.55
C LEU A 20 2.19 13.57 6.09
N LEU A 21 1.30 14.07 5.23
CA LEU A 21 1.25 13.80 3.79
C LEU A 21 1.59 15.09 3.02
N SER A 22 2.51 15.03 2.04
CA SER A 22 3.08 16.21 1.37
C SER A 22 2.14 16.86 0.32
N PRO A 23 2.36 18.13 -0.12
CA PRO A 23 3.54 18.44 -0.96
C PRO A 23 4.22 19.79 -0.64
N PHE A 24 5.35 19.88 0.08
CA PHE A 24 6.04 21.18 0.21
C PHE A 24 7.55 21.14 0.53
N PRO A 25 8.25 22.20 0.13
CA PRO A 25 9.23 22.90 0.97
C PRO A 25 8.71 24.33 1.31
N GLU A 26 9.14 24.95 2.42
CA GLU A 26 10.40 25.70 2.33
C GLU A 26 11.40 25.46 3.48
N GLU A 27 11.00 24.84 4.57
CA GLU A 27 11.93 24.41 5.65
C GLU A 27 11.51 23.03 6.20
N VAL A 28 10.80 22.23 5.39
CA VAL A 28 10.14 20.94 5.74
C VAL A 28 9.36 20.88 7.08
N GLN A 29 8.38 21.75 7.35
CA GLN A 29 8.53 23.21 7.42
C GLN A 29 8.61 23.57 8.88
N SER A 30 9.83 23.87 9.29
CA SER A 30 10.29 23.89 10.65
C SER A 30 10.25 22.44 11.21
N LEU A 31 11.44 21.89 11.41
CA LEU A 31 11.87 20.50 11.50
C LEU A 31 11.08 19.53 12.41
N ALA A 32 10.04 18.96 11.82
CA ALA A 32 9.02 18.13 12.43
C ALA A 32 7.91 18.85 13.23
N LEU A 33 7.88 20.17 13.48
CA LEU A 33 8.74 20.93 14.38
C LEU A 33 8.38 20.55 15.81
N ARG A 34 9.32 19.95 16.55
CA ARG A 34 9.15 19.47 17.94
C ARG A 34 8.46 18.09 18.08
N ALA A 35 8.23 17.38 16.97
CA ALA A 35 8.18 15.91 16.73
C ALA A 35 7.58 14.93 17.77
N GLY A 36 6.51 15.31 18.47
CA GLY A 36 5.63 14.36 19.18
C GLY A 36 4.77 13.49 18.24
N THR A 37 5.36 12.97 17.14
CA THR A 37 4.68 12.27 16.03
C THR A 37 5.24 10.86 15.81
N ALA A 38 4.37 9.88 15.47
CA ALA A 38 4.67 8.45 15.40
C ALA A 38 5.21 7.99 14.04
N SER A 39 4.81 8.54 12.88
CA SER A 39 5.38 8.14 11.59
C SER A 39 5.08 9.09 10.41
N TYR A 40 6.03 9.23 9.48
CA TYR A 40 5.97 10.07 8.28
C TYR A 40 6.00 9.20 7.03
N VAL A 41 5.12 9.42 6.04
CA VAL A 41 5.01 8.57 4.85
C VAL A 41 5.26 9.38 3.59
N LEU A 42 6.26 8.97 2.81
CA LEU A 42 6.72 9.68 1.60
C LEU A 42 6.49 8.86 0.33
N PRO A 43 5.25 8.65 -0.14
CA PRO A 43 5.01 7.72 -1.25
C PRO A 43 5.54 8.21 -2.61
N LEU A 44 5.90 9.49 -2.77
CA LEU A 44 6.04 10.14 -4.09
C LEU A 44 7.33 10.96 -4.30
N TRP A 45 8.42 10.67 -3.59
CA TRP A 45 9.67 11.47 -3.72
C TRP A 45 10.78 10.73 -4.49
N ASP A 46 11.46 11.43 -5.40
CA ASP A 46 12.55 10.90 -6.26
C ASP A 46 13.95 11.46 -5.93
N SER A 47 14.07 12.52 -5.13
CA SER A 47 15.35 13.11 -4.69
C SER A 47 15.73 12.77 -3.24
N THR A 48 16.99 12.40 -2.99
CA THR A 48 17.45 11.95 -1.67
C THR A 48 18.00 13.06 -0.77
N GLU A 49 18.39 14.22 -1.30
CA GLU A 49 19.12 15.26 -0.55
C GLU A 49 18.37 15.81 0.69
N PRO A 50 17.08 16.21 0.61
CA PRO A 50 16.37 16.74 1.78
C PRO A 50 15.98 15.66 2.81
N LEU A 51 16.10 14.37 2.46
CA LEU A 51 15.63 13.28 3.32
C LEU A 51 16.66 12.84 4.37
N THR A 52 17.95 13.01 4.10
CA THR A 52 19.02 12.55 5.01
C THR A 52 18.95 13.23 6.37
N GLN A 53 18.69 14.54 6.41
CA GLN A 53 18.57 15.30 7.66
C GLN A 53 17.34 14.87 8.47
N LEU A 54 16.20 14.66 7.81
CA LEU A 54 14.98 14.17 8.46
C LEU A 54 15.15 12.75 8.98
N ALA A 55 15.81 11.89 8.20
CA ALA A 55 16.10 10.52 8.58
C ALA A 55 16.99 10.45 9.83
N ALA A 56 17.96 11.37 9.99
CA ALA A 56 18.78 11.46 11.20
C ALA A 56 17.97 11.82 12.46
N ILE A 57 16.88 12.57 12.31
CA ILE A 57 16.04 13.05 13.43
C ILE A 57 14.93 12.04 13.76
N LEU A 58 14.29 11.49 12.74
CA LEU A 58 13.10 10.66 12.87
C LEU A 58 13.43 9.18 12.95
N GLY A 59 14.53 8.75 12.34
CA GLY A 59 14.96 7.35 12.27
C GLY A 59 13.83 6.44 11.78
N PRO A 60 13.43 5.40 12.54
CA PRO A 60 12.43 4.43 12.12
C PRO A 60 11.03 5.02 11.95
N ARG A 61 10.79 6.22 12.48
CA ARG A 61 9.52 6.96 12.31
C ARG A 61 9.42 7.62 10.93
N LEU A 62 10.50 7.71 10.16
CA LEU A 62 10.42 8.11 8.77
C LEU A 62 10.20 6.85 7.92
N LEU A 63 9.02 6.71 7.32
CA LEU A 63 8.64 5.62 6.43
C LEU A 63 8.89 6.04 4.98
N VAL A 64 9.84 5.37 4.34
CA VAL A 64 10.31 5.70 2.99
C VAL A 64 9.92 4.61 1.99
N PRO A 65 9.75 4.93 0.70
CA PRO A 65 9.58 3.93 -0.34
C PRO A 65 10.74 2.94 -0.36
N GLU A 66 10.44 1.69 -0.74
CA GLU A 66 11.43 0.61 -0.81
C GLU A 66 12.69 0.97 -1.60
N LYS A 67 12.57 1.72 -2.71
CA LYS A 67 13.71 2.19 -3.51
C LYS A 67 14.73 3.02 -2.73
N LEU A 68 14.32 3.68 -1.65
CA LEU A 68 15.17 4.51 -0.80
C LEU A 68 15.72 3.76 0.43
N ALA A 69 15.27 2.52 0.68
CA ALA A 69 15.57 1.78 1.90
C ALA A 69 17.06 1.50 2.11
N GLN A 70 17.82 1.38 1.01
CA GLN A 70 19.28 1.19 1.04
C GLN A 70 20.02 2.50 1.34
N ALA A 71 19.56 3.63 0.79
CA ALA A 71 20.17 4.94 1.01
C ALA A 71 19.86 5.48 2.43
N LEU A 72 18.73 5.08 3.01
CA LEU A 72 18.26 5.53 4.33
C LEU A 72 18.04 4.31 5.27
N PRO A 73 19.12 3.63 5.71
CA PRO A 73 19.03 2.37 6.47
C PRO A 73 18.40 2.50 7.87
N GLN A 74 18.31 3.71 8.41
CA GLN A 74 17.68 4.01 9.69
C GLN A 74 16.15 4.15 9.62
N CYS A 75 15.59 4.25 8.42
CA CYS A 75 14.17 4.52 8.19
C CYS A 75 13.32 3.26 8.15
N GLY A 76 12.03 3.37 8.48
CA GLY A 76 11.04 2.35 8.16
C GLY A 76 10.81 2.29 6.66
N VAL A 77 10.41 1.13 6.16
CA VAL A 77 10.31 0.85 4.72
C VAL A 77 8.87 0.54 4.37
N LEU A 78 8.29 1.32 3.47
CA LEU A 78 6.97 1.10 2.90
C LEU A 78 7.05 0.05 1.81
N ILE A 79 6.33 -1.04 2.04
CA ILE A 79 6.17 -2.15 1.11
C ILE A 79 4.76 -2.07 0.52
N PRO A 80 4.60 -1.83 -0.78
CA PRO A 80 3.29 -1.78 -1.42
C PRO A 80 2.51 -3.09 -1.28
N SER A 81 1.22 -2.99 -1.02
CA SER A 81 0.30 -4.13 -0.99
C SER A 81 -0.28 -4.48 -2.36
N SER A 82 -0.04 -3.63 -3.36
CA SER A 82 -0.47 -3.84 -4.74
C SER A 82 0.56 -4.71 -5.47
N ILE A 83 0.17 -5.94 -5.80
CA ILE A 83 0.93 -6.80 -6.70
C ILE A 83 0.02 -7.33 -7.80
N SER A 84 0.53 -7.41 -9.03
CA SER A 84 -0.18 -7.96 -10.19
C SER A 84 0.36 -9.33 -10.63
N GLY A 85 1.38 -9.84 -9.94
CA GLY A 85 1.99 -11.13 -10.20
C GLY A 85 2.85 -11.62 -9.03
N GLY A 86 3.22 -12.90 -9.07
CA GLY A 86 3.91 -13.57 -7.97
C GLY A 86 2.97 -13.94 -6.82
N GLU A 87 3.52 -14.16 -5.64
CA GLU A 87 2.76 -14.47 -4.43
C GLU A 87 2.97 -13.39 -3.36
N PHE A 88 1.87 -12.86 -2.84
CA PHE A 88 1.86 -11.78 -1.85
C PHE A 88 2.55 -12.19 -0.55
N GLY A 89 2.26 -13.40 -0.06
CA GLY A 89 2.90 -13.95 1.14
C GLY A 89 4.42 -14.03 1.00
N GLN A 90 4.91 -14.53 -0.14
CA GLN A 90 6.33 -14.63 -0.43
C GLN A 90 6.98 -13.24 -0.49
N ARG A 91 6.33 -12.28 -1.17
CA ARG A 91 6.78 -10.88 -1.24
C ARG A 91 6.95 -10.25 0.13
N LEU A 92 6.07 -10.56 1.09
CA LEU A 92 6.18 -10.06 2.47
C LEU A 92 7.38 -10.67 3.20
N LEU A 93 7.58 -11.99 3.09
CA LEU A 93 8.70 -12.70 3.71
C LEU A 93 10.05 -12.18 3.20
N GLU A 94 10.18 -12.00 1.88
CA GLU A 94 11.39 -11.45 1.26
C GLU A 94 11.70 -10.03 1.74
N ALA A 95 10.67 -9.18 1.89
CA ALA A 95 10.86 -7.85 2.46
C ALA A 95 11.30 -7.91 3.94
N ALA A 96 10.66 -8.77 4.74
CA ALA A 96 10.99 -8.90 6.16
C ALA A 96 12.42 -9.44 6.37
N GLU A 97 12.88 -10.35 5.51
CA GLU A 97 14.27 -10.83 5.50
C GLU A 97 15.24 -9.71 5.10
N ARG A 98 14.89 -8.95 4.06
CA ARG A 98 15.75 -7.87 3.55
C ARG A 98 15.81 -6.64 4.47
N TYR A 99 14.72 -6.33 5.17
CA TYR A 99 14.58 -5.16 6.04
C TYR A 99 14.01 -5.53 7.42
N PRO A 100 14.77 -6.30 8.23
CA PRO A 100 14.27 -6.87 9.47
C PRO A 100 13.79 -5.79 10.44
N ARG A 101 12.54 -5.95 10.92
CA ARG A 101 11.84 -5.04 11.86
C ARG A 101 11.62 -3.61 11.35
N ARG A 102 11.80 -3.37 10.04
CA ARG A 102 11.65 -2.05 9.42
C ARG A 102 10.43 -1.97 8.50
N CYS A 103 9.85 -3.10 8.11
CA CYS A 103 8.77 -3.14 7.14
C CYS A 103 7.45 -2.59 7.70
N TRP A 104 6.84 -1.70 6.93
CA TRP A 104 5.47 -1.22 7.07
C TRP A 104 4.72 -1.51 5.77
N LEU A 105 3.49 -2.03 5.88
CA LEU A 105 2.68 -2.31 4.71
C LEU A 105 2.00 -1.02 4.24
N LEU A 106 2.24 -0.61 3.00
CA LEU A 106 1.43 0.42 2.37
C LEU A 106 0.19 -0.24 1.75
N LEU A 107 -0.95 -0.10 2.41
CA LEU A 107 -2.25 -0.59 1.97
C LEU A 107 -2.79 0.28 0.83
N GLU A 108 -2.59 -0.20 -0.38
CA GLU A 108 -3.15 0.33 -1.61
C GLU A 108 -4.29 -0.58 -2.07
N GLN A 109 -5.40 0.02 -2.51
CA GLN A 109 -6.46 -0.75 -3.15
C GLN A 109 -6.09 -0.97 -4.61
N LEU A 110 -5.76 -2.21 -4.97
CA LEU A 110 -5.61 -2.59 -6.36
C LEU A 110 -6.98 -2.46 -7.06
N CYS A 111 -7.01 -1.88 -8.26
CA CYS A 111 -8.17 -1.93 -9.16
C CYS A 111 -7.68 -1.67 -10.59
N MET A 112 -7.28 -2.74 -11.28
CA MET A 112 -6.57 -2.67 -12.56
C MET A 112 -7.14 -3.67 -13.57
N GLU A 113 -7.37 -3.22 -14.80
CA GLU A 113 -7.68 -4.05 -15.98
C GLU A 113 -6.39 -4.41 -16.72
N PHE A 114 -6.21 -5.69 -17.04
CA PHE A 114 -5.07 -6.22 -17.79
C PHE A 114 -5.56 -6.87 -19.09
N PRO A 115 -4.99 -6.51 -20.26
CA PRO A 115 -5.26 -7.22 -21.50
C PRO A 115 -4.58 -8.59 -21.49
N LEU A 116 -5.25 -9.64 -22.00
CA LEU A 116 -4.70 -11.00 -22.06
C LEU A 116 -4.37 -11.42 -23.50
N PRO A 117 -3.17 -11.99 -23.75
CA PRO A 117 -2.08 -12.20 -22.79
C PRO A 117 -1.40 -10.89 -22.36
N CYS A 118 -0.89 -10.83 -21.13
CA CYS A 118 -0.25 -9.64 -20.55
C CYS A 118 1.26 -9.86 -20.29
N PRO A 119 2.11 -9.97 -21.33
CA PRO A 119 3.53 -10.26 -21.15
C PRO A 119 4.30 -9.12 -20.46
N SER A 120 3.80 -7.88 -20.54
CA SER A 120 4.41 -6.72 -19.88
C SER A 120 4.07 -6.61 -18.39
N GLY A 121 3.02 -7.29 -17.93
CA GLY A 121 2.48 -7.11 -16.58
C GLY A 121 1.85 -5.74 -16.32
N ASN A 122 1.66 -4.92 -17.35
CA ASN A 122 1.09 -3.57 -17.23
C ASN A 122 -0.43 -3.62 -17.37
N GLY A 123 -1.13 -3.02 -16.41
CA GLY A 123 -2.58 -2.82 -16.45
C GLY A 123 -2.93 -1.34 -16.52
N THR A 124 -4.23 -1.06 -16.62
CA THR A 124 -4.80 0.28 -16.55
C THR A 124 -5.73 0.39 -15.35
N GLU A 125 -5.66 1.50 -14.62
CA GLU A 125 -6.59 1.78 -13.53
C GLU A 125 -8.04 1.70 -14.01
N LEU A 126 -8.87 1.01 -13.23
CA LEU A 126 -10.28 0.84 -13.55
C LEU A 126 -11.13 1.71 -12.60
N PRO A 127 -11.94 2.64 -13.12
CA PRO A 127 -12.82 3.46 -12.30
C PRO A 127 -13.87 2.62 -11.55
N PRO A 128 -14.28 3.02 -10.32
CA PRO A 128 -15.23 2.25 -9.51
C PRO A 128 -16.54 1.89 -10.24
N LYS A 129 -17.12 2.83 -11.00
CA LYS A 129 -18.34 2.57 -11.78
C LYS A 129 -18.17 1.50 -12.85
N GLN A 130 -16.98 1.39 -13.44
CA GLN A 130 -16.70 0.35 -14.44
C GLN A 130 -16.51 -1.00 -13.76
N LEU A 131 -15.85 -1.03 -12.59
CA LEU A 131 -15.76 -2.24 -11.77
C LEU A 131 -17.16 -2.74 -11.37
N GLU A 132 -18.04 -1.87 -10.89
CA GLU A 132 -19.43 -2.22 -10.54
C GLU A 132 -20.17 -2.88 -11.72
N ALA A 133 -20.07 -2.29 -12.91
CA ALA A 133 -20.69 -2.84 -14.12
C ALA A 133 -20.12 -4.23 -14.48
N LEU A 134 -18.80 -4.42 -14.36
CA LEU A 134 -18.17 -5.71 -14.60
C LEU A 134 -18.63 -6.77 -13.60
N LEU A 135 -18.75 -6.42 -12.32
CA LEU A 135 -19.18 -7.35 -11.27
C LEU A 135 -20.66 -7.74 -11.37
N LEU A 136 -21.49 -6.90 -11.98
CA LEU A 136 -22.87 -7.25 -12.33
C LEU A 136 -22.94 -8.22 -13.51
N ALA A 137 -22.03 -8.09 -14.48
CA ALA A 137 -22.03 -8.87 -15.70
C ALA A 137 -21.27 -10.20 -15.59
N HIS A 138 -20.28 -10.27 -14.69
CA HIS A 138 -19.33 -11.37 -14.64
C HIS A 138 -19.02 -11.77 -13.19
N PRO A 139 -18.89 -13.08 -12.91
CA PRO A 139 -18.51 -13.55 -11.58
C PRO A 139 -17.09 -13.11 -11.24
N SER A 140 -16.86 -12.83 -9.96
CA SER A 140 -15.50 -12.64 -9.43
C SER A 140 -15.08 -13.78 -8.52
N PHE A 141 -13.78 -14.03 -8.48
CA PHE A 141 -13.15 -15.10 -7.70
C PHE A 141 -12.07 -14.52 -6.81
N TYR A 142 -11.73 -15.22 -5.74
CA TYR A 142 -10.63 -14.84 -4.86
C TYR A 142 -9.35 -15.56 -5.30
N ASP A 143 -8.26 -14.80 -5.43
CA ASP A 143 -6.92 -15.33 -5.66
C ASP A 143 -6.14 -15.34 -4.34
N PRO A 144 -5.85 -16.51 -3.76
CA PRO A 144 -5.10 -16.60 -2.51
C PRO A 144 -3.62 -16.24 -2.65
N GLY A 145 -3.04 -16.39 -3.85
CA GLY A 145 -1.65 -16.05 -4.12
C GLY A 145 -1.45 -14.54 -4.13
N LEU A 146 -2.33 -13.80 -4.81
CA LEU A 146 -2.29 -12.34 -4.87
C LEU A 146 -3.02 -11.67 -3.69
N CYS A 147 -3.80 -12.44 -2.93
CA CYS A 147 -4.68 -11.94 -1.88
C CYS A 147 -5.60 -10.81 -2.38
N CYS A 148 -6.20 -10.99 -3.56
CA CYS A 148 -7.13 -10.04 -4.17
C CYS A 148 -8.30 -10.79 -4.83
N ARG A 149 -9.26 -10.05 -5.38
CA ARG A 149 -10.30 -10.62 -6.24
C ARG A 149 -9.97 -10.39 -7.71
N TYR A 150 -10.47 -11.26 -8.56
CA TYR A 150 -10.35 -11.10 -9.99
C TYR A 150 -11.62 -11.47 -10.75
N CYS A 151 -11.75 -10.90 -11.94
CA CYS A 151 -12.77 -11.23 -12.92
C CYS A 151 -12.12 -11.36 -14.30
N HIS A 152 -12.62 -12.25 -15.15
CA HIS A 152 -12.21 -12.35 -16.55
C HIS A 152 -13.42 -12.17 -17.47
N TYR A 153 -13.20 -11.51 -18.60
CA TYR A 153 -14.25 -11.26 -19.58
C TYR A 153 -13.64 -11.04 -20.97
N SER A 154 -14.51 -11.00 -21.98
CA SER A 154 -14.14 -10.65 -23.33
C SER A 154 -14.90 -9.40 -23.79
N ARG A 155 -14.22 -8.49 -24.49
CA ARG A 155 -14.79 -7.32 -25.15
C ARG A 155 -14.22 -7.24 -26.56
N ASP A 156 -15.10 -7.17 -27.55
CA ASP A 156 -14.73 -7.06 -28.98
C ASP A 156 -13.71 -8.11 -29.45
N GLY A 157 -13.90 -9.36 -29.03
CA GLY A 157 -13.00 -10.48 -29.38
C GLY A 157 -11.66 -10.49 -28.64
N SER A 158 -11.42 -9.56 -27.72
CA SER A 158 -10.23 -9.50 -26.86
C SER A 158 -10.56 -9.95 -25.44
N TYR A 159 -9.59 -10.55 -24.75
CA TYR A 159 -9.75 -11.04 -23.38
C TYR A 159 -9.09 -10.10 -22.38
N PHE A 160 -9.73 -9.94 -21.22
CA PHE A 160 -9.27 -9.07 -20.14
C PHE A 160 -9.39 -9.78 -18.80
N MET A 161 -8.52 -9.38 -17.87
CA MET A 161 -8.63 -9.72 -16.46
C MET A 161 -8.60 -8.46 -15.63
N THR A 162 -9.55 -8.29 -14.72
CA THR A 162 -9.51 -7.22 -13.72
C THR A 162 -9.06 -7.81 -12.40
N LEU A 163 -8.02 -7.25 -11.79
CA LEU A 163 -7.62 -7.53 -10.40
C LEU A 163 -8.07 -6.36 -9.52
N PHE A 164 -8.70 -6.66 -8.39
CA PHE A 164 -9.19 -5.64 -7.48
C PHE A 164 -9.20 -6.08 -6.03
N ASP A 165 -9.01 -5.12 -5.12
CA ASP A 165 -9.16 -5.31 -3.69
C ASP A 165 -10.57 -4.99 -3.21
N THR A 166 -10.95 -5.62 -2.10
CA THR A 166 -12.13 -5.28 -1.29
C THR A 166 -11.68 -4.92 0.13
N ALA A 167 -12.63 -4.52 0.98
CA ALA A 167 -12.35 -4.36 2.41
C ALA A 167 -11.80 -5.66 3.02
N ASP A 168 -12.38 -6.82 2.68
CA ASP A 168 -11.94 -8.12 3.18
C ASP A 168 -10.53 -8.47 2.73
N THR A 169 -10.19 -8.28 1.44
CA THR A 169 -8.84 -8.58 0.96
C THR A 169 -7.82 -7.62 1.57
N SER A 170 -8.19 -6.36 1.79
CA SER A 170 -7.33 -5.37 2.47
C SER A 170 -7.05 -5.77 3.93
N MET A 171 -8.06 -6.25 4.66
CA MET A 171 -7.90 -6.80 6.01
C MET A 171 -7.00 -8.03 6.01
N GLN A 172 -7.17 -8.94 5.06
CA GLN A 172 -6.34 -10.13 4.92
C GLN A 172 -4.88 -9.77 4.60
N LYS A 173 -4.64 -8.76 3.75
CA LYS A 173 -3.29 -8.28 3.44
C LYS A 173 -2.59 -7.72 4.69
N ALA A 174 -3.29 -6.94 5.49
CA ALA A 174 -2.77 -6.44 6.76
C ALA A 174 -2.43 -7.58 7.74
N GLU A 175 -3.29 -8.59 7.85
CA GLU A 175 -3.07 -9.76 8.70
C GLU A 175 -1.88 -10.62 8.23
N LEU A 176 -1.70 -10.79 6.91
CA LEU A 176 -0.53 -11.46 6.35
C LEU A 176 0.76 -10.70 6.66
N ALA A 177 0.76 -9.37 6.54
CA ALA A 177 1.91 -8.55 6.90
C ALA A 177 2.23 -8.64 8.40
N ARG A 178 1.21 -8.62 9.27
CA ARG A 178 1.37 -8.85 10.71
C ARG A 178 2.04 -10.20 11.00
N LYS A 179 1.58 -11.27 10.36
CA LYS A 179 2.18 -12.62 10.49
C LYS A 179 3.62 -12.68 9.97
N ALA A 180 3.94 -11.92 8.92
CA ALA A 180 5.29 -11.79 8.39
C ALA A 180 6.23 -10.93 9.27
N GLY A 181 5.75 -10.38 10.38
CA GLY A 181 6.55 -9.60 11.32
C GLY A 181 6.72 -8.13 10.95
N PHE A 182 5.78 -7.58 10.17
CA PHE A 182 5.77 -6.15 9.86
C PHE A 182 5.40 -5.33 11.11
N SER A 183 5.90 -4.11 11.17
CA SER A 183 5.70 -3.21 12.31
C SER A 183 4.33 -2.52 12.32
N GLY A 184 3.64 -2.51 11.18
CA GLY A 184 2.32 -1.89 11.03
C GLY A 184 1.93 -1.74 9.56
N ALA A 185 0.80 -1.08 9.33
CA ALA A 185 0.30 -0.70 8.02
C ALA A 185 -0.01 0.79 7.94
N VAL A 186 -0.04 1.30 6.71
CA VAL A 186 -0.43 2.65 6.35
C VAL A 186 -1.49 2.54 5.26
N SER A 187 -2.65 3.15 5.47
CA SER A 187 -3.63 3.37 4.40
C SER A 187 -3.69 4.85 4.10
N LEU A 188 -3.53 5.24 2.84
CA LEU A 188 -3.65 6.64 2.42
C LEU A 188 -5.06 6.98 1.93
N GLN A 189 -5.92 5.97 1.80
CA GLN A 189 -7.29 6.19 1.38
C GLN A 189 -8.12 6.77 2.53
N PRO A 190 -9.04 7.72 2.24
CA PRO A 190 -9.93 8.22 3.27
C PRO A 190 -10.74 7.06 3.86
N SER A 191 -10.79 7.00 5.19
CA SER A 191 -11.75 6.17 5.88
C SER A 191 -13.14 6.57 5.38
N ALA A 192 -13.79 5.73 4.59
CA ALA A 192 -15.21 5.91 4.28
C ALA A 192 -15.94 6.13 5.61
N GLU A 193 -16.38 7.37 5.85
CA GLU A 193 -17.32 7.67 6.92
C GLU A 193 -18.57 6.83 6.70
N GLY A 194 -19.14 6.36 7.82
CA GLY A 194 -20.24 5.40 7.86
C GLY A 194 -21.31 5.67 6.80
N GLY A 195 -21.48 4.70 5.92
CA GLY A 195 -22.73 4.56 5.18
C GLY A 195 -23.80 4.11 6.16
N VAL A 196 -24.78 4.98 6.36
CA VAL A 196 -26.06 4.68 7.02
C VAL A 196 -26.78 3.56 6.26
#